data_AF-A0A1I3MWL0-F1
#
_entry.id   AF-A0A1I3MWL0-F1
#
_cell.length_a   1.000
_cell.length_b   1.000
_cell.length_c   1.000
_cell.angle_alpha   90.00
_cell.angle_beta   90.00
_cell.angle_gamma   90.00
#
_symmetry.space_group_name_H-M   'P 1'
#
loop_
_entity.id
_entity.type
_entity.pdbx_description
1 polymer ?
#
loop_
_entity_poly.entity_id
_entity_poly.type
_entity_poly.pdbx_seq_one_letter_code
_entity_poly.pdbx_strand_id
1 'polypeptide(L)'
;MMEMKPRAESQAREVYILRDQIGQGNPFLHGQNEYQILHEVEVDGQHYAVLQKREDHPDDAYLFRIDQQQPVEIEDETEWENVAEAVDNLLYDRNEGSMS
;
A
#
# COMPACT_ATOMS: atom_id res chain seq x y z
N MET A 1 -0.35 27.52 25.72
CA MET A 1 0.44 26.89 24.65
C MET A 1 0.02 25.44 24.63
N MET A 2 -0.73 25.00 23.61
CA MET A 2 -0.99 23.57 23.41
C MET A 2 0.23 23.01 22.70
N GLU A 3 0.98 22.15 23.37
CA GLU A 3 1.94 21.28 22.69
C GLU A 3 1.14 20.33 21.81
N MET A 4 1.01 20.70 20.52
CA MET A 4 0.70 19.72 19.49
C MET A 4 1.88 18.76 19.48
N LYS A 5 1.71 17.62 20.17
CA LYS A 5 2.60 16.48 19.99
C LYS A 5 2.66 16.24 18.48
N PRO A 6 3.84 16.10 17.85
CA PRO A 6 3.87 15.58 16.50
C PRO A 6 3.13 14.25 16.56
N ARG A 7 1.98 14.17 15.89
CA ARG A 7 1.38 12.88 15.53
C ARG A 7 2.56 12.17 14.86
N ALA A 8 3.04 11.06 15.42
CA ALA A 8 4.14 10.34 14.80
C ALA A 8 3.65 10.05 13.38
N GLU A 9 4.16 10.79 12.40
CA GLU A 9 3.82 10.59 11.01
C GLU A 9 4.34 9.19 10.72
N SER A 10 3.42 8.23 10.61
CA SER A 10 3.78 6.85 10.28
C SER A 10 4.59 6.92 8.98
N GLN A 11 5.87 6.59 9.06
CA GLN A 11 6.79 6.78 7.95
C GLN A 11 6.54 5.68 6.93
N ALA A 12 5.70 5.94 5.94
CA ALA A 12 5.54 5.08 4.79
C ALA A 12 6.78 5.15 3.89
N ARG A 13 7.29 3.99 3.48
CA ARG A 13 8.32 3.89 2.44
C ARG A 13 7.88 2.93 1.34
N GLU A 14 8.20 3.25 0.09
CA GLU A 14 7.96 2.32 -1.01
C GLU A 14 8.93 1.13 -0.94
N VAL A 15 8.39 -0.08 -1.11
CA VAL A 15 9.14 -1.34 -1.18
C VAL A 15 8.70 -2.11 -2.43
N TYR A 16 9.35 -3.23 -2.76
CA TYR A 16 9.05 -4.00 -3.99
C TYR A 16 9.16 -5.52 -3.78
N ILE A 17 8.80 -6.01 -2.60
CA ILE A 17 9.08 -7.39 -2.18
C ILE A 17 8.28 -8.40 -2.98
N LEU A 18 6.97 -8.16 -3.15
CA LEU A 18 6.10 -9.02 -3.92
C LEU A 18 6.44 -8.93 -5.41
N ARG A 19 6.67 -7.72 -5.94
CA ARG A 19 7.08 -7.50 -7.34
C ARG A 19 8.39 -8.21 -7.69
N ASP A 20 9.38 -8.16 -6.80
CA ASP A 20 10.66 -8.84 -7.00
C ASP A 20 10.49 -10.37 -7.00
N GLN A 21 9.54 -10.87 -6.21
CA GLN A 21 9.27 -12.30 -6.12
C GLN A 21 8.53 -12.86 -7.35
N ILE A 22 7.50 -12.17 -7.83
CA ILE A 22 6.69 -12.65 -8.96
C ILE A 22 7.28 -12.28 -10.33
N GLY A 23 8.18 -11.29 -10.37
CA GLY A 23 8.73 -10.73 -11.60
C GLY A 23 7.86 -9.59 -12.14
N GLN A 24 8.50 -8.51 -12.59
CA GLN A 24 7.83 -7.32 -13.08
C GLN A 24 6.84 -7.64 -14.21
N GLY A 25 5.60 -7.16 -14.09
CA GLY A 25 4.55 -7.31 -15.09
C GLY A 25 3.73 -8.60 -15.00
N ASN A 26 4.06 -9.51 -14.08
CA ASN A 26 3.24 -10.68 -13.81
C ASN A 26 2.11 -10.34 -12.82
N PRO A 27 0.89 -10.89 -13.03
CA PRO A 27 -0.17 -10.74 -12.05
C PRO A 27 0.17 -11.53 -10.79
N PHE A 28 -0.15 -10.95 -9.64
CA PHE A 28 -0.14 -11.62 -8.35
C PHE A 28 -1.41 -12.46 -8.21
N LEU A 29 -1.26 -13.77 -8.02
CA LEU A 29 -2.38 -14.70 -7.88
C LEU A 29 -2.72 -14.87 -6.39
N HIS A 30 -3.96 -14.57 -6.01
CA HIS A 30 -4.45 -14.84 -4.66
C HIS A 30 -5.83 -15.49 -4.70
N GLY A 31 -5.89 -16.73 -4.23
CA GLY A 31 -7.08 -17.57 -4.38
C GLY A 31 -7.38 -17.85 -5.85
N GLN A 32 -8.55 -17.41 -6.30
CA GLN A 32 -9.00 -17.52 -7.70
C GLN A 32 -8.87 -16.21 -8.49
N ASN A 33 -8.40 -15.14 -7.85
CA ASN A 33 -8.37 -13.81 -8.43
C ASN A 33 -6.96 -13.44 -8.89
N GLU A 34 -6.87 -12.72 -10.00
CA GLU A 34 -5.65 -12.10 -10.49
C GLU A 34 -5.59 -10.64 -10.03
N TYR A 35 -4.48 -10.27 -9.38
CA TYR A 35 -4.22 -8.91 -8.93
C TYR A 35 -3.03 -8.30 -9.66
N GLN A 36 -3.13 -7.03 -10.00
CA GLN A 36 -2.00 -6.20 -10.35
C GLN A 36 -1.50 -5.48 -9.10
N ILE A 37 -0.22 -5.60 -8.80
CA ILE A 37 0.41 -4.83 -7.73
C ILE A 37 0.55 -3.39 -8.24
N LEU A 38 -0.10 -2.43 -7.57
CA LEU A 38 0.01 -1.01 -7.88
C LEU A 38 1.12 -0.35 -7.06
N HIS A 39 1.12 -0.58 -5.75
CA HIS A 39 2.16 -0.07 -4.85
C HIS A 39 2.41 -1.08 -3.74
N GLU A 40 3.64 -1.12 -3.23
CA GLU A 40 3.94 -1.82 -1.99
C GLU A 40 4.61 -0.81 -1.07
N VAL A 41 4.16 -0.79 0.18
CA VAL A 41 4.66 0.15 1.17
C VAL A 41 4.98 -0.58 2.47
N GLU A 42 5.94 -0.05 3.20
CA GLU A 42 6.17 -0.42 4.59
C GLU A 42 5.83 0.77 5.48
N VAL A 43 4.98 0.54 6.47
CA VAL A 43 4.52 1.53 7.46
C VAL A 43 4.81 0.97 8.84
N ASP A 44 5.63 1.66 9.62
CA ASP A 44 6.02 1.25 10.99
C ASP A 44 6.58 -0.19 11.09
N GLY A 45 7.28 -0.63 10.03
CA GLY A 45 7.87 -1.97 9.94
C GLY A 45 6.91 -3.07 9.49
N GLN A 46 5.64 -2.74 9.24
CA GLN A 46 4.64 -3.65 8.68
C GLN A 46 4.51 -3.42 7.17
N HIS A 47 4.45 -4.50 6.41
CA HIS A 47 4.37 -4.46 4.96
C HIS A 47 2.91 -4.45 4.51
N TYR A 48 2.60 -3.64 3.51
CA TYR A 48 1.29 -3.50 2.89
C TYR A 48 1.42 -3.41 1.37
N ALA A 49 0.35 -3.77 0.67
CA ALA A 49 0.28 -3.64 -0.77
C ALA A 49 -1.07 -3.08 -1.19
N VAL A 50 -1.02 -2.15 -2.14
CA VAL A 50 -2.17 -1.68 -2.90
C VAL A 50 -2.26 -2.56 -4.15
N LEU A 51 -3.33 -3.35 -4.21
CA LEU A 51 -3.59 -4.31 -5.26
C LEU A 51 -4.85 -3.92 -6.01
N GLN A 52 -4.83 -4.11 -7.33
CA GLN A 52 -6.00 -3.95 -8.18
C GLN A 52 -6.39 -5.31 -8.73
N LYS A 53 -7.64 -5.72 -8.55
CA LYS A 53 -8.14 -6.91 -9.24
C LYS A 53 -8.23 -6.62 -10.73
N ARG A 54 -7.76 -7.57 -11.53
CA ARG A 54 -7.73 -7.41 -12.99
C ARG A 54 -9.13 -7.34 -13.62
N GLU A 55 -10.11 -7.94 -12.98
CA GLU A 55 -11.50 -7.97 -13.44
C GLU A 55 -12.32 -6.74 -12.98
N ASP A 56 -11.80 -5.96 -12.03
CA ASP A 56 -12.49 -4.76 -11.50
C ASP A 56 -12.16 -3.50 -12.32
N HIS A 57 -12.83 -2.39 -11.98
CA HIS A 57 -12.58 -1.12 -12.63
C HIS A 57 -11.13 -0.66 -12.38
N PRO A 58 -10.44 -0.01 -13.33
CA PRO A 58 -9.08 0.49 -13.15
C PRO A 58 -8.94 1.56 -12.03
N ASP A 59 -10.06 2.08 -11.53
CA ASP A 59 -10.08 3.01 -10.39
C ASP A 59 -10.32 2.29 -9.05
N ASP A 60 -10.66 1.00 -9.09
CA ASP A 60 -10.84 0.20 -7.88
C ASP A 60 -9.48 -0.39 -7.45
N ALA A 61 -9.08 -0.03 -6.23
CA ALA A 61 -7.87 -0.51 -5.59
C ALA A 61 -8.18 -0.99 -4.17
N TYR A 62 -7.42 -1.99 -3.74
CA TYR A 62 -7.59 -2.66 -2.46
C TYR A 62 -6.29 -2.59 -1.67
N LEU A 63 -6.38 -2.17 -0.41
CA LEU A 63 -5.26 -2.16 0.51
C LEU A 63 -5.25 -3.45 1.33
N PHE A 64 -4.13 -4.17 1.31
CA PHE A 64 -3.91 -5.37 2.09
C PHE A 64 -2.65 -5.25 2.94
N ARG A 65 -2.65 -5.89 4.10
CA ARG A 65 -1.44 -6.18 4.85
C ARG A 65 -0.76 -7.40 4.27
N ILE A 66 0.56 -7.37 4.14
CA ILE A 66 1.33 -8.52 3.67
C ILE A 66 1.90 -9.26 4.87
N ASP A 67 1.38 -10.45 5.12
CA ASP A 67 1.94 -11.38 6.12
C ASP A 67 2.47 -12.62 5.41
N GLN A 68 3.71 -13.00 5.69
CA GLN A 68 4.39 -14.13 5.03
C GLN A 68 4.25 -14.14 3.49
N GLN A 69 4.33 -12.97 2.85
CA GLN A 69 4.15 -12.79 1.39
C GLN A 69 2.74 -13.12 0.88
N GLN A 70 1.73 -13.11 1.75
CA GLN A 70 0.32 -13.26 1.40
C GLN A 70 -0.45 -11.99 1.80
N PRO A 71 -1.37 -11.50 0.96
CA PRO A 71 -2.26 -10.42 1.34
C PRO A 71 -3.27 -10.93 2.37
N VAL A 72 -3.46 -10.12 3.40
CA VAL A 72 -4.40 -10.32 4.50
C VAL A 72 -5.22 -9.05 4.63
N GLU A 73 -6.53 -9.19 4.82
CA GLU A 73 -7.43 -8.06 5.04
C GLU A 73 -7.08 -7.35 6.36
N ILE A 74 -7.18 -6.02 6.35
CA ILE A 74 -6.99 -5.22 7.55
C ILE A 74 -8.34 -5.14 8.25
N GLU A 75 -8.48 -5.85 9.36
CA GLU A 75 -9.73 -5.86 10.15
C GLU A 75 -9.82 -4.68 11.13
N ASP A 76 -8.68 -4.09 11.50
CA ASP A 76 -8.62 -2.94 12.40
C ASP A 76 -8.80 -1.63 11.61
N GLU A 77 -9.90 -0.93 11.87
CA GLU A 77 -10.22 0.36 11.23
C GLU A 77 -9.16 1.43 11.49
N THR A 78 -8.56 1.45 12.69
CA THR A 78 -7.51 2.41 13.04
C THR A 78 -6.22 2.10 12.28
N GLU A 79 -5.87 0.82 12.13
CA GLU A 79 -4.75 0.39 11.28
C GLU A 79 -5.00 0.82 9.82
N TRP A 80 -6.20 0.56 9.31
CA TRP A 80 -6.56 0.92 7.95
C TRP A 80 -6.46 2.43 7.69
N GLU A 81 -7.03 3.26 8.56
CA GLU A 81 -6.99 4.72 8.42
C GLU A 81 -5.56 5.26 8.41
N ASN A 82 -4.71 4.78 9.33
CA ASN A 82 -3.33 5.24 9.42
C ASN A 82 -2.50 4.83 8.18
N VAL A 83 -2.68 3.60 7.69
CA VAL A 83 -1.95 3.13 6.50
C VAL A 83 -2.46 3.83 5.25
N ALA A 84 -3.77 4.03 5.11
CA ALA A 84 -4.35 4.75 3.98
C ALA A 84 -3.84 6.20 3.92
N GLU A 85 -3.81 6.91 5.06
CA GLU A 85 -3.24 8.26 5.16
C GLU A 85 -1.75 8.27 4.79
N ALA A 86 -0.97 7.30 5.28
CA ALA A 86 0.46 7.23 4.98
C ALA A 86 0.77 6.89 3.51
N VAL A 87 -0.05 6.03 2.89
CA VAL A 87 0.02 5.71 1.45
C VAL A 87 -0.33 6.93 0.61
N ASP A 88 -1.43 7.62 0.93
CA ASP A 88 -1.87 8.80 0.17
C ASP A 88 -0.81 9.90 0.19
N ASN A 89 -0.24 10.19 1.36
CA ASN A 89 0.87 11.15 1.50
C ASN A 89 2.08 10.75 0.64
N LEU A 90 2.50 9.48 0.69
CA LEU A 90 3.64 8.98 -0.10
C LEU A 90 3.39 9.11 -1.62
N LEU A 91 2.17 8.80 -2.08
CA LEU A 91 1.81 8.88 -3.48
C LEU A 91 1.65 10.33 -3.96
N TYR A 92 1.14 11.21 -3.10
CA TYR A 92 1.05 12.65 -3.37
C TYR A 92 2.44 13.27 -3.54
N ASP A 93 3.35 13.02 -2.58
CA ASP A 93 4.74 13.49 -2.63
C ASP A 93 5.47 13.02 -3.90
N ARG A 94 5.18 11.80 -4.36
CA ARG A 94 5.74 11.26 -5.61
C ARG A 94 5.18 11.97 -6.85
N ASN A 95 3.93 12.40 -6.83
CA ASN A 95 3.27 13.03 -7.97
C ASN A 95 3.64 14.52 -8.12
N GLU A 96 3.99 15.20 -7.04
CA GLU A 96 4.48 16.61 -7.07
C GLU A 96 5.83 16.79 -7.77
N GLY A 97 6.52 15.71 -8.16
CA GLY A 97 7.68 15.74 -9.04
C GLY A 97 7.38 16.03 -10.52
N SER A 98 6.09 16.13 -10.92
CA SER A 98 5.66 16.27 -12.32
C SER A 98 5.16 17.67 -12.71
N MET A 99 5.58 18.73 -12.01
CA MET A 99 5.48 20.11 -12.49
C MET A 99 6.86 20.77 -12.47
N SER A 100 7.64 20.57 -13.54
CA SER A 100 8.82 21.37 -13.88
C SER A 100 8.98 21.44 -15.38
#